data_AF-A0A086L428-F1
#
_entry.id   AF-A0A086L428-F1
#
_cell.length_a   1.000
_cell.length_b   1.000
_cell.length_c   1.000
_cell.angle_alpha   90.00
_cell.angle_beta   90.00
_cell.angle_gamma   90.00
#
_symmetry.space_group_name_H-M   'P 1'
#
loop_
_entity.id
_entity.type
_entity.pdbx_description
1 polymer ?
#
loop_
_entity_poly.entity_id
_entity_poly.type
_entity_poly.pdbx_seq_one_letter_code
_entity_poly.pdbx_strand_id
1 'polypeptide(L)'
;MTGPEFNALIGGVVCSGCRLAMCDCPRHPAEERATGKKMRVDVIANPEAFNEIADNLEVLARSQPMDKYALVVGLKELRGTVVAVTGDGANDAPALKKADVGFAMGLSGKEVAKQAADIVLLDDNFGSIVKAVKWGRNVYDNIRRFLQFQLTVNVVAVVTAFLTATIIRESPLTAVQMLWVNLIMDSFASLALATEPPTDELLNRKPHSRHDYLISKVKKSTQVKKERYLYCGQLHALVHRCFCSTREKGKKSKKTCGEATNQTETSRQGSPRHACTL
;
A
#
# COMPACT_ATOMS: atom_id res chain seq x y z
N MET A 1 37.97 -1.51 -2.45
CA MET A 1 38.37 -1.18 -3.85
C MET A 1 38.43 0.33 -4.01
N THR A 2 39.24 0.86 -4.93
CA THR A 2 39.24 2.31 -5.23
C THR A 2 38.26 2.68 -6.35
N GLY A 3 37.80 3.93 -6.39
CA GLY A 3 36.92 4.45 -7.45
C GLY A 3 37.43 4.21 -8.88
N PRO A 4 38.69 4.56 -9.19
CA PRO A 4 39.26 4.31 -10.53
C PRO A 4 39.31 2.82 -10.91
N GLU A 5 39.67 1.93 -9.97
CA GLU A 5 39.67 0.48 -10.20
C GLU A 5 38.24 -0.04 -10.45
N PHE A 6 37.29 0.43 -9.65
CA PHE A 6 35.87 0.09 -9.83
C PHE A 6 35.40 0.49 -11.22
N ASN A 7 35.62 1.74 -11.61
CA ASN A 7 35.17 2.25 -12.90
C ASN A 7 35.84 1.55 -14.08
N ALA A 8 37.12 1.16 -13.95
CA ALA A 8 37.83 0.38 -14.95
C ALA A 8 37.23 -1.02 -15.15
N LEU A 9 36.76 -1.67 -14.08
CA LEU A 9 36.11 -2.99 -14.15
C LEU A 9 34.72 -2.92 -14.79
N ILE A 10 33.91 -1.95 -14.36
CA ILE A 10 32.51 -1.86 -14.77
C ILE A 10 32.32 -1.13 -16.10
N GLY A 11 33.34 -0.42 -16.59
CA GLY A 11 33.31 0.39 -17.82
C GLY A 11 32.43 1.65 -17.72
N GLY A 12 32.04 2.03 -16.50
CA GLY A 12 31.19 3.18 -16.21
C GLY A 12 29.72 3.00 -16.59
N VAL A 13 29.02 4.13 -16.69
CA VAL A 13 27.58 4.21 -17.01
C VAL A 13 27.38 4.61 -18.46
N VAL A 14 26.58 3.82 -19.17
CA VAL A 14 26.23 4.02 -20.58
C VAL A 14 24.72 4.06 -20.78
N CYS A 15 24.27 4.63 -21.90
CA CYS A 15 22.88 4.56 -22.30
C CYS A 15 22.49 3.13 -22.71
N SER A 16 21.33 2.65 -22.27
CA SER A 16 20.80 1.32 -22.64
C SER A 16 20.56 1.18 -24.15
N GLY A 17 20.15 2.25 -24.82
CA GLY A 17 19.86 2.26 -26.26
C GLY A 17 21.12 2.38 -27.12
N CYS A 18 21.92 3.42 -26.89
CA CYS A 18 23.06 3.75 -27.75
C CYS A 18 24.40 3.19 -27.26
N ARG A 19 24.48 2.64 -26.04
CA ARG A 19 25.71 2.15 -25.40
C ARG A 19 26.87 3.16 -25.29
N LEU A 20 26.58 4.44 -25.48
CA LEU A 20 27.53 5.54 -25.30
C LEU A 20 27.41 6.15 -23.90
N ALA A 21 28.54 6.55 -23.32
CA ALA A 21 28.60 7.26 -22.04
C ALA A 21 27.98 8.66 -22.15
N MET A 22 28.26 9.37 -23.26
CA MET A 22 27.67 10.66 -23.61
C MET A 22 26.88 10.48 -24.91
N CYS A 23 25.59 10.83 -24.89
CA CYS A 23 24.71 10.71 -26.04
C CYS A 23 23.61 11.77 -26.00
N ASP A 24 23.10 12.15 -27.17
CA ASP A 24 21.99 13.11 -27.34
C ASP A 24 20.61 12.45 -27.18
N CYS A 25 20.53 11.40 -26.37
CA CYS A 25 19.25 10.79 -26.04
C CYS A 25 18.46 11.72 -25.11
N PRO A 26 17.15 11.90 -25.34
CA PRO A 26 16.29 12.71 -24.47
C PRO A 26 16.39 12.28 -23.01
N ARG A 27 16.39 13.25 -22.09
CA ARG A 27 16.34 12.97 -20.63
C ARG A 27 15.01 13.34 -20.02
N HIS A 28 14.23 14.18 -20.70
CA HIS A 28 12.89 14.55 -20.28
C HIS A 28 11.81 13.99 -21.22
N PRO A 29 10.64 13.57 -20.70
CA PRO A 29 9.53 13.08 -21.54
C PRO A 29 9.06 14.08 -22.60
N ALA A 30 9.21 15.39 -22.35
CA ALA A 30 8.89 16.42 -23.31
C ALA A 30 9.83 16.39 -24.54
N GLU A 31 11.13 16.17 -24.30
CA GLU A 31 12.15 16.06 -25.35
C GLU A 31 11.99 14.77 -26.17
N GLU A 32 11.58 13.68 -25.52
CA GLU A 32 11.27 12.40 -26.19
C GLU A 32 10.14 12.58 -27.21
N ARG A 33 9.06 13.28 -26.82
CA ARG A 33 7.95 13.60 -27.74
C ARG A 33 8.37 14.51 -28.88
N ALA A 34 9.25 15.48 -28.62
CA ALA A 34 9.70 16.43 -29.62
C ALA A 34 10.66 15.81 -30.65
N THR A 35 11.53 14.89 -30.23
CA THR A 35 12.58 14.30 -31.08
C THR A 35 12.22 12.93 -31.64
N GLY A 36 11.22 12.25 -31.09
CA GLY A 36 10.86 10.88 -31.46
C GLY A 36 11.91 9.82 -31.07
N LYS A 37 12.96 10.20 -30.33
CA LYS A 37 14.02 9.30 -29.85
C LYS A 37 13.66 8.73 -28.49
N LYS A 38 14.01 7.47 -28.23
CA LYS A 38 13.82 6.83 -26.92
C LYS A 38 14.61 7.55 -25.83
N MET A 39 13.97 7.77 -24.68
CA MET A 39 14.60 8.36 -23.50
C MET A 39 15.84 7.56 -23.04
N ARG A 40 16.86 8.29 -22.55
CA ARG A 40 18.08 7.70 -22.00
C ARG A 40 17.76 6.95 -20.71
N VAL A 41 18.14 5.68 -20.65
CA VAL A 41 18.19 4.90 -19.41
C VAL A 41 19.64 4.54 -19.16
N ASP A 42 20.14 4.96 -18.01
CA ASP A 42 21.51 4.70 -17.58
C ASP A 42 21.65 3.25 -17.08
N VAL A 43 22.61 2.52 -17.65
CA VAL A 43 22.97 1.14 -17.29
C VAL A 43 24.49 1.01 -17.17
N ILE A 44 24.94 -0.01 -16.45
CA ILE A 44 26.38 -0.32 -16.37
C ILE A 44 26.85 -0.94 -17.70
N ALA A 45 28.03 -0.53 -18.18
CA ALA A 45 28.60 -1.03 -19.43
C ALA A 45 28.91 -2.54 -19.35
N ASN A 46 29.58 -2.97 -18.29
CA ASN A 46 29.90 -4.37 -18.02
C ASN A 46 29.10 -4.91 -16.80
N PRO A 47 27.90 -5.48 -17.02
CA PRO A 47 27.05 -5.95 -15.93
C PRO A 47 27.55 -7.22 -15.25
N GLU A 48 28.31 -8.07 -15.96
CA GLU A 48 28.86 -9.32 -15.42
C GLU A 48 29.93 -9.00 -14.37
N ALA A 49 30.90 -8.15 -14.72
CA ALA A 49 31.93 -7.70 -13.80
C ALA A 49 31.35 -7.01 -12.56
N PHE A 50 30.28 -6.21 -12.73
CA PHE A 50 29.60 -5.59 -11.59
C PHE A 50 29.00 -6.64 -10.65
N ASN A 51 28.33 -7.66 -11.19
CA ASN A 51 27.67 -8.69 -10.39
C ASN A 51 28.64 -9.55 -9.57
N GLU A 52 29.85 -9.79 -10.07
CA GLU A 52 30.89 -10.54 -9.36
C GLU A 52 31.38 -9.79 -8.12
N ILE A 53 31.49 -8.46 -8.20
CA ILE A 53 32.00 -7.63 -7.09
C ILE A 53 30.90 -7.14 -6.15
N ALA A 54 29.65 -7.05 -6.61
CA ALA A 54 28.57 -6.39 -5.88
C ALA A 54 28.30 -6.96 -4.48
N ASP A 55 28.45 -8.27 -4.28
CA ASP A 55 28.18 -8.92 -2.98
C ASP A 55 29.30 -8.70 -1.95
N ASN A 56 30.53 -8.47 -2.42
CA ASN A 56 31.71 -8.36 -1.55
C ASN A 56 32.20 -6.91 -1.41
N LEU A 57 31.61 -5.96 -2.16
CA LEU A 57 32.02 -4.56 -2.15
C LEU A 57 31.41 -3.83 -0.95
N GLU A 58 32.12 -3.83 0.16
CA GLU A 58 31.73 -3.07 1.37
C GLU A 58 32.29 -1.64 1.37
N VAL A 59 33.49 -1.44 0.81
CA VAL A 59 34.21 -0.16 0.85
C VAL A 59 34.69 0.24 -0.54
N LEU A 60 34.17 1.39 -1.01
CA LEU A 60 34.63 2.10 -2.19
C LEU A 60 35.34 3.39 -1.77
N ALA A 61 36.66 3.41 -1.86
CA ALA A 61 37.48 4.53 -1.42
C ALA A 61 37.93 5.41 -2.60
N ARG A 62 38.22 6.70 -2.34
CA ARG A 62 38.69 7.66 -3.36
C ARG A 62 37.79 7.72 -4.61
N SER A 63 36.48 7.57 -4.40
CA SER A 63 35.47 7.56 -5.46
C SER A 63 35.13 8.97 -5.94
N GLN A 64 34.98 9.13 -7.25
CA GLN A 64 34.41 10.32 -7.86
C GLN A 64 32.87 10.30 -7.77
N PRO A 65 32.20 11.45 -7.99
CA PRO A 65 30.72 11.52 -8.01
C PRO A 65 30.08 10.49 -8.95
N MET A 66 30.68 10.30 -10.14
CA MET A 66 30.19 9.35 -11.14
C MET A 66 30.34 7.88 -10.71
N ASP A 67 31.37 7.55 -9.92
CA ASP A 67 31.56 6.19 -9.40
C ASP A 67 30.45 5.83 -8.40
N LYS A 68 30.11 6.77 -7.51
CA LYS A 68 28.98 6.61 -6.57
C LYS A 68 27.66 6.46 -7.33
N TYR A 69 27.44 7.29 -8.35
CA TYR A 69 26.26 7.20 -9.20
C TYR A 69 26.19 5.83 -9.91
N ALA A 70 27.30 5.37 -10.48
CA ALA A 70 27.38 4.08 -11.16
C ALA A 70 27.07 2.91 -10.20
N LEU A 71 27.57 2.94 -8.97
CA LEU A 71 27.26 1.94 -7.96
C LEU A 71 25.75 1.86 -7.69
N VAL A 72 25.08 3.02 -7.55
CA VAL A 72 23.63 3.08 -7.33
C VAL A 72 22.86 2.54 -8.55
N VAL A 73 23.27 2.92 -9.77
CA VAL A 73 22.67 2.39 -11.01
C VAL A 73 22.81 0.87 -11.06
N GLY A 74 23.99 0.32 -10.82
CA GLY A 74 24.22 -1.12 -10.85
C GLY A 74 23.39 -1.88 -9.82
N LEU A 75 23.35 -1.41 -8.57
CA LEU A 75 22.57 -2.05 -7.50
C LEU A 75 21.05 -2.03 -7.79
N LYS A 76 20.54 -0.95 -8.36
CA LYS A 76 19.12 -0.82 -8.71
C LYS A 76 18.73 -1.65 -9.93
N GLU A 77 19.42 -1.44 -11.05
CA GLU A 77 19.02 -1.99 -12.34
C GLU A 77 19.42 -3.48 -12.48
N LEU A 78 20.57 -3.91 -11.93
CA LEU A 78 21.06 -5.28 -12.09
C LEU A 78 20.59 -6.22 -10.98
N ARG A 79 20.56 -5.75 -9.73
CA ARG A 79 20.16 -6.58 -8.58
C ARG A 79 18.68 -6.45 -8.23
N GLY A 80 17.98 -5.45 -8.79
CA GLY A 80 16.59 -5.16 -8.45
C GLY A 80 16.38 -4.75 -6.99
N THR A 81 17.45 -4.33 -6.31
CA THR A 81 17.40 -3.99 -4.88
C THR A 81 16.81 -2.60 -4.64
N VAL A 82 16.34 -2.35 -3.42
CA VAL A 82 15.98 -0.99 -2.98
C VAL A 82 17.22 -0.37 -2.37
N VAL A 83 17.70 0.71 -2.97
CA VAL A 83 18.96 1.36 -2.57
C VAL A 83 18.65 2.67 -1.88
N ALA A 84 19.07 2.77 -0.62
CA ALA A 84 19.13 4.02 0.11
C ALA A 84 20.56 4.57 0.08
N VAL A 85 20.72 5.86 -0.20
CA VAL A 85 22.02 6.54 -0.24
C VAL A 85 22.00 7.66 0.78
N THR A 86 23.09 7.85 1.51
CA THR A 86 23.27 8.98 2.41
C THR A 86 24.44 9.82 1.93
N GLY A 87 24.34 11.14 2.05
CA GLY A 87 25.40 12.06 1.65
C GLY A 87 25.20 13.47 2.19
N ASP A 88 26.29 14.19 2.35
CA ASP A 88 26.36 15.56 2.86
C ASP A 88 26.90 16.53 1.79
N GLY A 89 27.60 16.00 0.78
CA GLY A 89 28.24 16.78 -0.27
C GLY A 89 27.37 17.02 -1.50
N ALA A 90 27.62 18.14 -2.20
CA ALA A 90 27.04 18.40 -3.53
C ALA A 90 27.43 17.32 -4.57
N ASN A 91 28.57 16.65 -4.34
CA ASN A 91 29.05 15.52 -5.13
C ASN A 91 28.13 14.29 -5.04
N ASP A 92 27.35 14.17 -3.97
CA ASP A 92 26.45 13.04 -3.75
C ASP A 92 25.06 13.30 -4.34
N ALA A 93 24.76 14.54 -4.75
CA ALA A 93 23.44 14.92 -5.26
C ALA A 93 22.95 14.05 -6.43
N PRO A 94 23.77 13.71 -7.45
CA PRO A 94 23.33 12.81 -8.52
C PRO A 94 23.00 11.40 -8.00
N ALA A 95 23.79 10.88 -7.06
CA ALA A 95 23.58 9.55 -6.48
C ALA A 95 22.34 9.52 -5.57
N LEU A 96 22.15 10.56 -4.75
CA LEU A 96 20.96 10.75 -3.92
C LEU A 96 19.70 10.79 -4.78
N LYS A 97 19.73 11.54 -5.89
CA LYS A 97 18.56 11.67 -6.78
C LYS A 97 18.22 10.39 -7.54
N LYS A 98 19.23 9.56 -7.85
CA LYS A 98 19.05 8.28 -8.55
C LYS A 98 18.68 7.14 -7.61
N ALA A 99 19.00 7.24 -6.32
CA ALA A 99 18.62 6.27 -5.29
C ALA A 99 17.09 6.08 -5.23
N ASP A 100 16.63 5.03 -4.54
CA ASP A 100 15.20 4.91 -4.23
C ASP A 100 14.80 5.80 -3.05
N VAL A 101 15.73 6.01 -2.11
CA VAL A 101 15.58 6.95 -1.00
C VAL A 101 16.92 7.63 -0.76
N GLY A 102 16.98 8.95 -0.92
CA GLY A 102 18.13 9.77 -0.55
C GLY A 102 18.02 10.33 0.86
N PHE A 103 19.08 10.20 1.66
CA PHE A 103 19.25 10.81 2.97
C PHE A 103 20.29 11.94 2.91
N ALA A 104 19.93 13.14 3.35
CA ALA A 104 20.85 14.25 3.52
C ALA A 104 21.05 14.60 4.99
N MET A 105 22.26 15.04 5.33
CA MET A 105 22.58 15.58 6.66
C MET A 105 22.04 17.00 6.79
N GLY A 106 21.35 17.31 7.88
CA GLY A 106 20.69 18.58 8.11
C GLY A 106 21.64 19.68 8.58
N LEU A 107 22.59 19.36 9.46
CA LEU A 107 23.54 20.33 10.02
C LEU A 107 24.79 20.46 9.15
N SER A 108 25.42 19.33 8.81
CA SER A 108 26.66 19.26 8.03
C SER A 108 26.44 19.26 6.50
N GLY A 109 25.24 18.93 6.04
CA GLY A 109 24.97 18.79 4.61
C GLY A 109 24.86 20.11 3.88
N LYS A 110 25.39 20.14 2.65
CA LYS A 110 25.23 21.27 1.72
C LYS A 110 23.79 21.35 1.22
N GLU A 111 23.32 22.57 0.93
CA GLU A 111 21.95 22.80 0.41
C GLU A 111 21.65 22.00 -0.87
N VAL A 112 22.63 21.83 -1.75
CA VAL A 112 22.48 21.03 -2.97
C VAL A 112 22.16 19.56 -2.65
N ALA A 113 22.76 19.00 -1.58
CA ALA A 113 22.48 17.62 -1.16
C ALA A 113 21.08 17.51 -0.53
N LYS A 114 20.68 18.49 0.31
CA LYS A 114 19.35 18.55 0.93
C LYS A 114 18.23 18.65 -0.10
N GLN A 115 18.42 19.43 -1.17
CA GLN A 115 17.46 19.54 -2.27
C GLN A 115 17.37 18.28 -3.14
N ALA A 116 18.45 17.51 -3.22
CA ALA A 116 18.49 16.28 -3.99
C ALA A 116 17.94 15.06 -3.24
N ALA A 117 17.98 15.08 -1.91
CA ALA A 117 17.52 14.01 -1.03
C ALA A 117 16.00 14.02 -0.79
N ASP A 118 15.46 12.87 -0.40
CA ASP A 118 14.03 12.70 -0.07
C ASP A 118 13.77 12.90 1.44
N ILE A 119 14.76 12.59 2.28
CA ILE A 119 14.68 12.71 3.74
C ILE A 119 15.91 13.46 4.25
N VAL A 120 15.70 14.46 5.11
CA VAL A 120 16.77 15.22 5.76
C VAL A 120 16.85 14.86 7.24
N LEU A 121 18.02 14.43 7.70
CA LEU A 121 18.31 14.11 9.10
C LEU A 121 18.65 15.39 9.85
N LEU A 122 17.73 15.91 10.66
CA LEU A 122 17.94 17.17 11.38
C LEU A 122 18.99 17.09 12.50
N ASP A 123 19.28 15.89 12.99
CA ASP A 123 20.18 15.60 14.10
C ASP A 123 21.55 15.05 13.68
N ASP A 124 21.79 14.90 12.37
CA ASP A 124 23.01 14.33 11.79
C ASP A 124 23.42 12.97 12.40
N ASN A 125 22.44 12.18 12.85
CA ASN A 125 22.69 10.90 13.49
C ASN A 125 22.26 9.74 12.58
N PHE A 126 23.19 8.83 12.27
CA PHE A 126 22.87 7.60 11.52
C PHE A 126 21.82 6.71 12.23
N GLY A 127 21.69 6.81 13.55
CA GLY A 127 20.62 6.15 14.31
C GLY A 127 19.21 6.57 13.86
N SER A 128 19.05 7.79 13.32
CA SER A 128 17.78 8.26 12.77
C SER A 128 17.41 7.56 11.46
N ILE A 129 18.38 7.07 10.69
CA ILE A 129 18.13 6.20 9.53
C ILE A 129 17.52 4.87 9.99
N VAL A 130 18.07 4.25 11.03
CA VAL A 130 17.53 3.00 11.60
C VAL A 130 16.09 3.19 12.09
N LYS A 131 15.81 4.33 12.76
CA LYS A 131 14.44 4.69 13.16
C LYS A 131 13.52 4.85 11.95
N ALA A 132 13.97 5.54 10.89
CA ALA A 132 13.19 5.70 9.66
C ALA A 132 12.85 4.35 9.01
N VAL A 133 13.82 3.43 8.94
CA VAL A 133 13.58 2.06 8.44
C VAL A 133 12.59 1.31 9.33
N LYS A 134 12.70 1.43 10.66
CA LYS A 134 11.77 0.81 11.62
C LYS A 134 10.33 1.31 11.39
N TRP A 135 10.15 2.63 11.24
CA TRP A 135 8.86 3.23 10.92
C TRP A 135 8.33 2.82 9.55
N GLY A 136 9.18 2.77 8.52
CA GLY A 136 8.79 2.30 7.20
C GLY A 136 8.27 0.86 7.19
N ARG A 137 8.95 -0.04 7.94
CA ARG A 137 8.51 -1.44 8.11
C ARG A 137 7.16 -1.54 8.83
N ASN A 138 6.93 -0.70 9.84
CA ASN A 138 5.67 -0.66 10.58
C ASN A 138 4.50 -0.18 9.73
N VAL A 139 4.70 0.91 8.99
CA VAL A 139 3.68 1.45 8.06
C VAL A 139 3.31 0.40 7.01
N TYR A 140 4.30 -0.31 6.45
CA TYR A 140 4.04 -1.37 5.48
C TYR A 140 3.17 -2.50 6.05
N ASP A 141 3.47 -2.97 7.26
CA ASP A 141 2.67 -4.01 7.93
C ASP A 141 1.25 -3.53 8.22
N ASN A 142 1.08 -2.29 8.66
CA ASN A 142 -0.22 -1.71 8.99
C ASN A 142 -1.09 -1.53 7.74
N ILE A 143 -0.51 -1.08 6.61
CA ILE A 143 -1.20 -1.01 5.31
C ILE A 143 -1.66 -2.40 4.89
N ARG A 144 -0.79 -3.41 5.01
CA ARG A 144 -1.15 -4.78 4.65
C ARG A 144 -2.28 -5.34 5.52
N ARG A 145 -2.24 -5.11 6.83
CA ARG A 145 -3.31 -5.49 7.77
C ARG A 145 -4.63 -4.79 7.40
N PHE A 146 -4.56 -3.50 7.08
CA PHE A 146 -5.72 -2.72 6.65
C PHE A 146 -6.34 -3.27 5.36
N LEU A 147 -5.53 -3.52 4.33
CA LEU A 147 -6.01 -4.08 3.06
C LEU A 147 -6.63 -5.46 3.25
N GLN A 148 -6.03 -6.31 4.09
CA GLN A 148 -6.58 -7.63 4.41
C GLN A 148 -7.91 -7.53 5.17
N PHE A 149 -8.03 -6.58 6.09
CA PHE A 149 -9.28 -6.27 6.78
C PHE A 149 -10.37 -5.84 5.81
N GLN A 150 -10.07 -4.86 4.95
CA GLN A 150 -11.02 -4.32 3.97
C GLN A 150 -11.51 -5.39 2.99
N LEU A 151 -10.59 -6.20 2.47
CA LEU A 151 -10.94 -7.28 1.54
C LEU A 151 -11.85 -8.31 2.21
N THR A 152 -11.57 -8.68 3.46
CA THR A 152 -12.35 -9.68 4.20
C THR A 152 -13.78 -9.18 4.43
N VAL A 153 -13.94 -7.93 4.88
CA VAL A 153 -15.27 -7.32 5.12
C VAL A 153 -16.08 -7.25 3.82
N ASN A 154 -15.45 -6.83 2.72
CA ASN A 154 -16.10 -6.73 1.42
C ASN A 154 -16.56 -8.11 0.89
N VAL A 155 -15.71 -9.13 0.98
CA VAL A 155 -16.07 -10.50 0.56
C VAL A 155 -17.24 -11.04 1.39
N VAL A 156 -17.21 -10.86 2.71
CA VAL A 156 -18.29 -11.26 3.62
C VAL A 156 -19.59 -10.53 3.28
N ALA A 157 -19.53 -9.22 3.03
CA ALA A 157 -20.70 -8.42 2.68
C ALA A 157 -21.35 -8.91 1.38
N VAL A 158 -20.55 -9.19 0.35
CA VAL A 158 -21.02 -9.73 -0.95
C VAL A 158 -21.63 -11.12 -0.78
N VAL A 159 -20.96 -12.04 -0.07
CA VAL A 159 -21.48 -13.39 0.17
C VAL A 159 -22.78 -13.35 0.98
N THR A 160 -22.85 -12.52 2.01
CA THR A 160 -24.04 -12.36 2.84
C THR A 160 -25.20 -11.77 2.03
N ALA A 161 -24.94 -10.76 1.19
CA ALA A 161 -25.95 -10.18 0.31
C ALA A 161 -26.46 -11.22 -0.70
N PHE A 162 -25.58 -12.02 -1.29
CA PHE A 162 -25.93 -13.09 -2.22
C PHE A 162 -26.80 -14.18 -1.55
N LEU A 163 -26.40 -14.65 -0.37
CA LEU A 163 -27.18 -15.63 0.41
C LEU A 163 -28.53 -15.07 0.86
N THR A 164 -28.59 -13.79 1.25
CA THR A 164 -29.84 -13.18 1.69
C THR A 164 -30.80 -12.96 0.52
N ALA A 165 -30.29 -12.53 -0.64
CA ALA A 165 -31.10 -12.36 -1.85
C ALA A 165 -31.70 -13.70 -2.33
N THR A 166 -30.95 -14.79 -2.22
CA THR A 166 -31.41 -16.13 -2.62
C THR A 166 -32.43 -16.72 -1.64
N ILE A 167 -32.29 -16.51 -0.33
CA ILE A 167 -33.18 -17.08 0.69
C ILE A 167 -34.41 -16.20 0.98
N ILE A 168 -34.20 -14.91 1.23
CA ILE A 168 -35.22 -14.01 1.81
C ILE A 168 -35.89 -13.14 0.74
N ARG A 169 -35.32 -13.04 -0.48
CA ARG A 169 -35.77 -12.18 -1.59
C ARG A 169 -35.91 -10.68 -1.26
N GLU A 170 -35.52 -10.26 -0.05
CA GLU A 170 -35.42 -8.88 0.39
C GLU A 170 -34.00 -8.58 0.87
N SER A 171 -33.47 -7.41 0.51
CA SER A 171 -32.17 -6.96 1.02
C SER A 171 -32.30 -6.48 2.48
N PRO A 172 -31.42 -6.94 3.39
CA PRO A 172 -31.50 -6.60 4.81
C PRO A 172 -31.19 -5.12 5.07
N LEU A 173 -30.38 -4.48 4.23
CA LEU A 173 -29.97 -3.07 4.31
C LEU A 173 -30.19 -2.37 2.96
N THR A 174 -30.55 -1.09 2.98
CA THR A 174 -30.62 -0.28 1.74
C THR A 174 -29.20 0.03 1.25
N ALA A 175 -29.04 0.22 -0.07
CA ALA A 175 -27.74 0.51 -0.67
C ALA A 175 -27.05 1.73 -0.02
N VAL A 176 -27.81 2.77 0.31
CA VAL A 176 -27.32 3.98 0.98
C VAL A 176 -26.81 3.69 2.40
N GLN A 177 -27.47 2.82 3.16
CA GLN A 177 -27.04 2.46 4.52
C GLN A 177 -25.73 1.68 4.51
N MET A 178 -25.55 0.76 3.55
CA MET A 178 -24.29 0.03 3.41
C MET A 178 -23.14 0.95 3.01
N LEU A 179 -23.39 1.94 2.14
CA LEU A 179 -22.39 2.92 1.74
C LEU A 179 -21.89 3.74 2.94
N TRP A 180 -22.80 4.25 3.78
CA TRP A 180 -22.44 5.00 4.98
C TRP A 180 -21.66 4.18 5.99
N VAL A 181 -22.05 2.92 6.20
CA VAL A 181 -21.35 2.02 7.13
C VAL A 181 -19.93 1.73 6.63
N ASN A 182 -19.73 1.43 5.35
CA ASN A 182 -18.40 1.21 4.80
C ASN A 182 -17.54 2.47 4.91
N LEU A 183 -18.06 3.63 4.49
CA LEU A 183 -17.30 4.88 4.54
C LEU A 183 -16.81 5.21 5.97
N ILE A 184 -17.69 5.06 6.96
CA ILE A 184 -17.37 5.33 8.37
C ILE A 184 -16.40 4.29 8.92
N MET A 185 -16.68 2.99 8.72
CA MET A 185 -15.82 1.92 9.27
C MET A 185 -14.41 1.95 8.69
N ASP A 186 -14.28 2.19 7.37
CA ASP A 186 -12.98 2.23 6.69
C ASP A 186 -12.12 3.39 7.21
N SER A 187 -12.75 4.54 7.44
CA SER A 187 -12.09 5.74 7.97
C SER A 187 -11.57 5.52 9.40
N PHE A 188 -12.39 4.95 10.29
CA PHE A 188 -11.96 4.67 11.67
C PHE A 188 -10.96 3.52 11.78
N ALA A 189 -11.12 2.47 10.96
CA ALA A 189 -10.20 1.33 10.95
C ALA A 189 -8.81 1.73 10.43
N SER A 190 -8.74 2.53 9.36
CA SER A 190 -7.46 3.06 8.85
C SER A 190 -6.75 3.93 9.87
N LEU A 191 -7.48 4.81 10.58
CA LEU A 191 -6.92 5.66 11.64
C LEU A 191 -6.36 4.85 12.81
N ALA A 192 -7.10 3.81 13.25
CA ALA A 192 -6.65 2.93 14.33
C ALA A 192 -5.36 2.17 13.95
N LEU A 193 -5.23 1.72 12.69
CA LEU A 193 -4.04 1.01 12.23
C LEU A 193 -2.86 1.96 11.95
N ALA A 194 -3.12 3.21 11.56
CA ALA A 194 -2.06 4.21 11.35
C ALA A 194 -1.34 4.62 12.64
N THR A 195 -1.98 4.44 13.79
CA THR A 195 -1.48 4.90 15.10
C THR A 195 -0.74 3.82 15.90
N GLU A 196 -0.59 2.61 15.36
CA GLU A 196 0.13 1.53 16.03
C GLU A 196 1.65 1.82 16.07
N PRO A 197 2.29 1.86 17.25
CA PRO A 197 3.71 2.17 17.37
C PRO A 197 4.59 1.00 16.90
N PRO A 198 5.79 1.27 16.37
CA PRO A 198 6.66 0.24 15.84
C PRO A 198 7.37 -0.58 16.93
N THR A 199 7.45 -1.90 16.76
CA THR A 199 8.19 -2.82 17.65
C THR A 199 9.62 -3.09 17.16
N ASP A 200 10.56 -3.39 18.07
CA ASP A 200 11.96 -3.69 17.71
C ASP A 200 12.14 -5.03 16.99
N GLU A 201 11.20 -5.97 17.19
CA GLU A 201 11.16 -7.24 16.46
C GLU A 201 11.11 -7.06 14.94
N LEU A 202 10.59 -5.92 14.46
CA LEU A 202 10.56 -5.58 13.04
C LEU A 202 11.94 -5.48 12.40
N LEU A 203 13.01 -5.27 13.18
CA LEU A 203 14.37 -5.17 12.67
C LEU A 203 15.02 -6.55 12.46
N ASN A 204 14.58 -7.58 13.19
CA ASN A 204 15.17 -8.92 13.15
C ASN A 204 14.76 -9.73 11.90
N ARG A 205 13.70 -9.32 11.20
CA ARG A 205 13.26 -9.97 9.95
C ARG A 205 13.99 -9.43 8.73
N LYS A 206 14.14 -10.26 7.69
CA LYS A 206 14.67 -9.83 6.38
C LYS A 206 13.74 -8.80 5.71
N PRO A 207 14.28 -7.87 4.90
CA PRO A 207 13.48 -6.93 4.13
C PRO A 207 12.49 -7.63 3.17
N HIS A 208 11.38 -6.96 2.88
CA HIS A 208 10.44 -7.40 1.84
C HIS A 208 11.02 -7.20 0.45
N SER A 209 10.73 -8.15 -0.45
CA SER A 209 11.07 -8.00 -1.86
C SER A 209 10.08 -7.07 -2.55
N ARG A 210 10.51 -6.35 -3.60
CA ARG A 210 9.62 -5.56 -4.46
C ARG A 210 8.53 -6.40 -5.13
N HIS A 211 8.80 -7.69 -5.33
CA HIS A 211 7.90 -8.64 -5.98
C HIS A 211 7.05 -9.45 -4.97
N ASP A 212 7.11 -9.12 -3.69
CA ASP A 212 6.25 -9.76 -2.69
C ASP A 212 4.78 -9.32 -2.90
N TYR A 213 3.87 -10.29 -2.91
CA TYR A 213 2.44 -9.99 -2.92
C TYR A 213 2.02 -9.28 -1.63
N LEU A 214 1.31 -8.15 -1.77
CA LEU A 214 0.74 -7.41 -0.64
C LEU A 214 -0.18 -8.30 0.22
N ILE A 215 -0.95 -9.17 -0.43
CA ILE A 215 -1.85 -10.12 0.23
C ILE A 215 -1.30 -11.53 0.01
N SER A 216 -0.33 -11.96 0.84
CA SER A 216 0.10 -13.36 0.82
C SER A 216 -0.91 -14.25 1.56
N LYS A 217 -0.97 -15.53 1.18
CA LYS A 217 -1.64 -16.56 2.01
C LYS A 217 -1.16 -16.39 3.45
N VAL A 218 -2.11 -16.34 4.38
CA VAL A 218 -1.89 -16.15 5.82
C VAL A 218 -0.79 -17.10 6.27
N LYS A 219 0.42 -16.57 6.50
CA LYS A 219 1.49 -17.36 7.12
C LYS A 219 1.06 -17.64 8.55
N LYS A 220 1.18 -18.90 8.98
CA LYS A 220 0.89 -19.39 10.34
C LYS A 220 1.92 -18.86 11.36
N SER A 221 2.19 -17.56 11.40
CA SER A 221 3.00 -16.95 12.45
C SER A 221 2.10 -16.33 13.51
N THR A 222 2.53 -16.50 14.75
CA THR A 222 1.87 -16.31 16.06
C THR A 222 1.04 -15.02 16.24
N GLN A 223 1.23 -14.00 15.41
CA GLN A 223 0.48 -12.73 15.40
C GLN A 223 -1.02 -12.88 15.07
N VAL A 224 -1.38 -13.91 14.27
CA VAL A 224 -2.76 -14.18 13.83
C VAL A 224 -3.70 -14.46 15.01
N LYS A 225 -3.18 -14.83 16.19
CA LYS A 225 -4.01 -15.13 17.36
C LYS A 225 -4.78 -13.92 17.90
N LYS A 226 -4.23 -12.70 17.86
CA LYS A 226 -4.99 -11.47 18.25
C LYS A 226 -5.97 -11.05 17.17
N GLU A 227 -5.55 -11.13 15.91
CA GLU A 227 -6.34 -10.81 14.73
C GLU A 227 -7.61 -11.68 14.62
N ARG A 228 -7.51 -12.98 14.89
CA ARG A 228 -8.63 -13.93 14.79
C ARG A 228 -9.80 -13.58 15.71
N TYR A 229 -9.56 -12.93 16.87
CA TYR A 229 -10.63 -12.46 17.76
C TYR A 229 -11.31 -11.18 17.25
N LEU A 230 -10.56 -10.27 16.61
CA LEU A 230 -11.12 -9.04 16.03
C LEU A 230 -11.94 -9.36 14.77
N TYR A 231 -11.41 -10.21 13.89
CA TYR A 231 -12.11 -10.70 12.70
C TYR A 231 -13.38 -11.48 13.04
N CYS A 232 -13.33 -12.36 14.06
CA CYS A 232 -14.49 -13.12 14.52
C CYS A 232 -15.51 -12.21 15.23
N GLY A 233 -15.05 -11.21 16.00
CA GLY A 233 -15.90 -10.24 16.69
C GLY A 233 -16.65 -9.30 15.74
N GLN A 234 -15.98 -8.77 14.71
CA GLN A 234 -16.62 -7.92 13.70
C GLN A 234 -17.54 -8.71 12.77
N LEU A 235 -17.15 -9.93 12.37
CA LEU A 235 -18.03 -10.84 11.63
C LEU A 235 -19.28 -11.19 12.46
N HIS A 236 -19.09 -11.51 13.75
CA HIS A 236 -20.21 -11.80 14.66
C HIS A 236 -21.10 -10.57 14.87
N ALA A 237 -20.55 -9.36 15.03
CA ALA A 237 -21.33 -8.13 15.20
C ALA A 237 -22.12 -7.76 13.93
N LEU A 238 -21.52 -7.94 12.74
CA LEU A 238 -22.16 -7.64 11.46
C LEU A 238 -23.26 -8.65 11.13
N VAL A 239 -22.98 -9.94 11.34
CA VAL A 239 -23.98 -11.02 11.21
C VAL A 239 -25.09 -10.84 12.25
N HIS A 240 -24.77 -10.53 13.51
CA HIS A 240 -25.76 -10.31 14.57
C HIS A 240 -26.65 -9.10 14.29
N ARG A 241 -26.10 -7.97 13.82
CA ARG A 241 -26.91 -6.80 13.41
C ARG A 241 -27.77 -7.09 12.19
N CYS A 242 -27.24 -7.84 11.21
CA CYS A 242 -27.99 -8.23 10.02
C CYS A 242 -29.14 -9.20 10.37
N PHE A 243 -28.90 -10.13 11.30
CA PHE A 243 -29.89 -11.07 11.82
C PHE A 243 -30.93 -10.40 12.73
N CYS A 244 -30.53 -9.44 13.57
CA CYS A 244 -31.47 -8.64 14.37
C CYS A 244 -32.37 -7.76 13.49
N SER A 245 -31.80 -7.12 12.47
CA SER A 245 -32.55 -6.29 11.51
C SER A 245 -33.56 -7.10 10.71
N THR A 246 -33.18 -8.31 10.24
CA THR A 246 -34.13 -9.23 9.56
C THR A 246 -35.21 -9.77 10.50
N ARG A 247 -34.88 -10.03 11.78
CA ARG A 247 -35.87 -10.46 12.78
C ARG A 247 -36.87 -9.34 13.14
N GLU A 248 -36.45 -8.08 13.16
CA GLU A 248 -37.35 -6.94 13.34
C GLU A 248 -38.24 -6.69 12.12
N LYS A 249 -37.69 -6.78 10.90
CA LYS A 249 -38.47 -6.68 9.66
C LYS A 249 -39.48 -7.83 9.53
N GLY A 250 -39.10 -9.06 9.88
CA GLY A 250 -40.01 -10.21 9.94
C GLY A 250 -41.11 -10.07 11.00
N LYS A 251 -40.84 -9.44 12.15
CA LYS A 251 -41.86 -9.11 13.16
C LYS A 251 -42.79 -7.98 12.70
N LYS A 252 -42.28 -6.96 12.01
CA LYS A 252 -43.11 -5.88 11.43
C LYS A 252 -44.01 -6.40 10.31
N SER A 253 -43.47 -7.23 9.40
CA SER A 253 -44.24 -7.86 8.32
C SER A 253 -45.33 -8.82 8.84
N LYS A 254 -45.06 -9.61 9.89
CA LYS A 254 -46.11 -10.44 10.55
C LYS A 254 -47.17 -9.61 11.29
N LYS A 255 -46.81 -8.46 11.87
CA LYS A 255 -47.78 -7.55 12.52
C LYS A 255 -48.72 -6.89 11.50
N THR A 256 -48.21 -6.39 10.37
CA THR A 256 -49.06 -5.84 9.31
C THR A 256 -49.93 -6.89 8.62
N CYS A 257 -49.46 -8.14 8.51
CA CYS A 257 -50.29 -9.23 7.98
C CYS A 257 -51.40 -9.69 8.96
N GLY A 258 -51.13 -9.66 10.28
CA GLY A 258 -52.10 -9.99 11.32
C GLY A 258 -53.19 -8.93 11.52
N GLU A 259 -52.87 -7.64 11.33
CA GLU A 259 -53.86 -6.56 11.32
C GLU A 259 -54.70 -6.57 10.03
N ALA A 260 -54.12 -6.96 8.88
CA ALA A 260 -54.85 -7.08 7.62
C ALA A 260 -55.86 -8.25 7.61
N THR A 261 -55.59 -9.34 8.34
CA THR A 261 -56.53 -10.48 8.44
C THR A 261 -57.70 -10.20 9.39
N ASN A 262 -57.51 -9.38 10.43
CA ASN A 262 -58.59 -9.02 11.36
C ASN A 262 -59.55 -7.94 10.81
N GLN A 263 -59.14 -7.19 9.77
CA GLN A 263 -60.00 -6.18 9.13
C GLN A 263 -60.89 -6.75 8.01
N THR A 264 -60.71 -8.01 7.60
CA THR A 264 -61.55 -8.63 6.56
C THR A 264 -62.74 -9.43 7.10
N GLU A 265 -62.84 -9.66 8.41
CA GLU A 265 -63.95 -10.43 9.02
C GLU A 265 -65.06 -9.57 9.67
N THR A 266 -64.90 -8.23 9.76
CA THR A 266 -65.89 -7.35 10.42
C THR A 266 -66.83 -6.58 9.50
N SER A 267 -66.85 -6.84 8.17
CA SER A 267 -67.67 -6.08 7.20
C SER A 267 -68.75 -6.89 6.45
N ARG A 268 -69.11 -8.10 6.91
CA ARG A 268 -70.26 -8.86 6.37
C ARG A 268 -71.29 -9.20 7.43
N GLN A 269 -72.15 -8.25 7.80
CA GLN A 269 -73.52 -8.51 8.28
C GLN A 269 -74.31 -7.21 8.39
N GLY A 270 -75.43 -7.10 7.66
CA GLY A 270 -76.49 -6.11 7.94
C GLY A 270 -76.97 -5.29 6.73
N SER A 271 -77.85 -5.85 5.91
CA SER A 271 -78.81 -5.07 5.10
C SER A 271 -80.02 -4.71 5.99
N PRO A 272 -80.71 -3.57 5.77
CA PRO A 272 -82.05 -3.70 5.18
C PRO A 272 -82.46 -2.60 4.17
N ARG A 273 -83.12 -3.07 3.11
CA ARG A 273 -84.29 -2.59 2.32
C ARG A 273 -84.80 -1.12 2.37
N HIS A 274 -85.16 -0.64 1.16
CA HIS A 274 -86.21 0.32 0.73
C HIS A 274 -86.08 1.79 1.22
N ALA A 275 -86.41 2.88 0.50
CA ALA A 275 -87.40 3.19 -0.54
C ALA A 275 -86.98 4.48 -1.31
N CYS A 276 -87.12 4.54 -2.64
CA CYS A 276 -88.03 5.42 -3.42
C CYS A 276 -87.90 6.96 -3.30
N THR A 277 -87.68 7.63 -4.47
CA THR A 277 -88.20 8.95 -4.94
C THR A 277 -88.06 10.19 -4.03
N LEU A 278 -87.59 11.36 -4.46
CA LEU A 278 -87.76 12.15 -5.69
C LEU A 278 -86.52 13.03 -5.90
#